data_AF-A0A851JZJ1-F1
#
_entry.id   AF-A0A851JZJ1-F1
#
_cell.length_a   1.000
_cell.length_b   1.000
_cell.length_c   1.000
_cell.angle_alpha   90.00
_cell.angle_beta   90.00
_cell.angle_gamma   90.00
#
_symmetry.space_group_name_H-M   'P 1'
#
loop_
_entity.id
_entity.type
_entity.pdbx_description
1 polymer ?
#
loop_
_entity_poly.entity_id
_entity_poly.type
_entity_poly.pdbx_seq_one_letter_code
_entity_poly.pdbx_strand_id
1 'polypeptide(L)'
;NWTWITCPKRAQQPLTDAITVFTDAGKKSRTAAITWQDEKGQWQKHLIKASPEDTLQTLELLAVVWAMLHVTEPLNIVTDSLYVVGVCERIEAAYIK
;
A
#
# COMPACT_ATOMS: atom_id res chain seq x y z
N ASN A 1 20.59 9.24 28.46
CA ASN A 1 19.46 8.40 28.02
C ASN A 1 19.05 8.79 26.62
N TRP A 2 19.59 8.09 25.61
CA TRP A 2 19.20 8.27 24.21
C TRP A 2 18.00 7.38 23.91
N THR A 3 16.81 7.85 24.25
CA THR A 3 15.57 7.26 23.73
C THR A 3 15.44 7.72 22.29
N TRP A 4 16.09 7.01 21.37
CA TRP A 4 15.70 7.03 19.96
C TRP A 4 14.27 6.49 19.92
N ILE A 5 13.29 7.37 20.06
CA ILE A 5 11.89 7.02 19.86
C ILE A 5 11.82 6.64 18.38
N THR A 6 11.79 5.34 18.12
CA THR A 6 11.42 4.80 16.82
C THR A 6 10.00 5.30 16.57
N CYS A 7 9.87 6.38 15.80
CA CYS A 7 8.57 6.79 15.30
C CYS A 7 8.03 5.61 14.48
N PRO A 8 6.89 5.00 14.86
CA PRO A 8 6.30 3.93 14.09
C PRO A 8 6.05 4.43 12.67
N LYS A 9 6.34 3.61 11.66
CA LYS A 9 6.11 3.98 10.25
C LYS A 9 4.63 3.89 9.90
N ARG A 10 3.83 3.22 10.73
CA ARG A 10 2.38 3.06 10.60
C ARG A 10 1.64 3.83 11.68
N ALA A 11 0.51 4.43 11.32
CA ALA A 11 -0.44 4.99 12.27
C ALA A 11 -1.50 3.95 12.69
N GLN A 12 -1.92 3.97 13.96
CA GLN A 12 -3.01 3.13 14.46
C GLN A 12 -4.40 3.62 14.01
N GLN A 13 -4.50 4.91 13.68
CA GLN A 13 -5.70 5.54 13.17
C GLN A 13 -5.41 6.13 11.79
N PRO A 14 -6.42 6.27 10.91
CA PRO A 14 -6.26 6.94 9.63
C PRO A 14 -5.66 8.34 9.81
N LEU A 15 -4.72 8.70 8.93
CA LEU A 15 -4.14 10.02 8.91
C LEU A 15 -5.19 11.05 8.45
N THR A 16 -5.24 12.19 9.14
CA THR A 16 -5.99 13.37 8.70
C THR A 16 -5.23 14.07 7.56
N ASP A 17 -5.96 14.69 6.62
CA ASP A 17 -5.37 15.44 5.50
C ASP A 17 -4.39 14.62 4.64
N ALA A 18 -4.71 13.34 4.46
CA ALA A 18 -3.92 12.36 3.72
C ALA A 18 -4.69 11.80 2.50
N ILE A 19 -3.97 11.49 1.43
CA ILE A 19 -4.53 10.80 0.27
C ILE A 19 -4.91 9.39 0.70
N THR A 20 -6.11 8.96 0.31
CA THR A 20 -6.56 7.58 0.52
C THR A 20 -6.51 6.82 -0.78
N VAL A 21 -5.66 5.79 -0.82
CA VAL A 21 -5.49 4.90 -1.96
C VAL A 21 -6.17 3.57 -1.66
N PHE A 22 -6.97 3.09 -2.60
CA PHE A 22 -7.59 1.77 -2.58
C PHE A 22 -6.82 0.85 -3.53
N THR A 23 -6.51 -0.35 -3.06
CA THR A 23 -5.76 -1.36 -3.82
C THR A 23 -6.50 -2.69 -3.85
N ASP A 24 -6.44 -3.37 -4.99
CA ASP A 24 -7.02 -4.70 -5.23
C ASP A 24 -6.21 -5.39 -6.33
N ALA A 25 -6.21 -6.72 -6.40
CA ALA A 25 -5.71 -7.48 -7.53
C ALA A 25 -6.66 -8.60 -7.98
N GLY A 26 -6.81 -8.72 -9.30
CA GLY A 26 -7.66 -9.76 -9.89
C GLY A 26 -6.86 -10.94 -10.42
N LYS A 27 -7.10 -12.16 -9.89
CA LYS A 27 -6.50 -13.40 -10.42
C LYS A 27 -6.88 -13.66 -11.88
N LYS A 28 -8.17 -13.49 -12.21
CA LYS A 28 -8.68 -13.70 -13.58
C LYS A 28 -8.21 -12.61 -14.54
N SER A 29 -8.23 -11.36 -14.11
CA SER A 29 -7.79 -10.22 -14.92
C SER A 29 -6.27 -10.11 -15.02
N ARG A 30 -5.51 -10.82 -14.17
CA ARG A 30 -4.05 -10.74 -14.05
C ARG A 30 -3.58 -9.29 -13.93
N THR A 31 -4.23 -8.53 -13.07
CA THR A 31 -4.03 -7.08 -12.97
C THR A 31 -4.12 -6.64 -11.51
N ALA A 32 -3.18 -5.81 -11.08
CA ALA A 32 -3.27 -5.04 -9.84
C ALA A 32 -3.87 -3.66 -10.16
N ALA A 33 -4.80 -3.21 -9.33
CA ALA A 33 -5.51 -1.95 -9.48
C ALA A 33 -5.23 -1.05 -8.28
N ILE A 34 -5.01 0.23 -8.58
CA ILE A 34 -4.78 1.28 -7.60
C ILE A 34 -5.68 2.44 -7.97
N THR A 35 -6.51 2.92 -7.05
CA THR A 35 -7.40 4.06 -7.26
C THR A 35 -7.34 5.02 -6.10
N TRP A 36 -7.41 6.32 -6.38
CA TRP A 36 -7.38 7.36 -5.36
C TRP A 36 -8.07 8.62 -5.87
N GLN A 37 -8.41 9.53 -4.96
CA GLN A 37 -8.79 10.89 -5.33
C GLN A 37 -7.58 11.80 -5.20
N ASP A 38 -7.33 12.62 -6.21
CA ASP A 38 -6.32 13.68 -6.11
C ASP A 38 -6.80 14.86 -5.26
N GLU A 39 -5.93 15.84 -5.05
CA GLU A 39 -6.23 17.05 -4.27
C GLU A 39 -7.43 17.87 -4.82
N LYS A 40 -7.78 17.69 -6.10
CA LYS A 40 -8.92 18.35 -6.75
C LYS A 40 -10.21 17.54 -6.62
N GLY A 41 -10.17 16.41 -5.89
CA GLY A 41 -11.28 15.48 -5.74
C GLY A 41 -11.57 14.64 -6.98
N GLN A 42 -10.64 14.57 -7.94
CA GLN A 42 -10.83 13.78 -9.16
C GLN A 42 -10.31 12.36 -8.95
N TRP A 43 -11.09 11.39 -9.41
CA TRP A 43 -10.71 9.98 -9.35
C TRP A 43 -9.60 9.66 -10.35
N GLN A 44 -8.50 9.15 -9.82
CA GLN A 44 -7.36 8.63 -10.56
C GLN A 44 -7.32 7.10 -10.46
N LYS A 45 -6.71 6.46 -11.46
CA LYS A 45 -6.47 5.02 -11.45
C LYS A 45 -5.15 4.66 -12.11
N HIS A 46 -4.50 3.64 -11.56
CA HIS A 46 -3.36 2.98 -12.17
C HIS A 46 -3.61 1.46 -12.21
N LEU A 47 -3.24 0.83 -13.31
CA LEU A 47 -3.40 -0.61 -13.52
C LEU A 47 -2.06 -1.21 -13.90
N ILE A 48 -1.62 -2.22 -13.15
CA ILE A 48 -0.38 -2.94 -13.40
C ILE A 48 -0.72 -4.34 -13.90
N LYS A 49 -0.23 -4.70 -15.09
CA LYS A 49 -0.41 -6.04 -15.66
C LYS A 49 0.61 -6.99 -15.07
N ALA A 50 0.15 -8.19 -14.72
CA ALA A 50 0.98 -9.23 -14.14
C ALA A 50 1.99 -9.79 -15.14
N SER A 51 3.21 -10.03 -14.68
CA SER A 51 4.19 -10.88 -15.36
C SER A 51 3.81 -12.37 -15.22
N PRO A 52 4.40 -13.28 -16.03
CA PRO A 52 4.16 -14.72 -15.93
C PRO A 52 4.36 -15.30 -14.52
N GLU A 53 5.37 -14.82 -13.81
CA GLU A 53 5.81 -15.22 -12.47
C GLU A 53 4.97 -14.66 -11.33
N ASP A 54 4.09 -13.69 -11.61
CA ASP A 54 3.28 -13.05 -10.58
C ASP A 54 2.14 -13.96 -10.11
N THR A 55 2.01 -14.04 -8.79
CA THR A 55 0.87 -14.64 -8.11
C THR A 55 -0.14 -13.58 -7.72
N LEU A 56 -1.33 -13.99 -7.31
CA LEU A 56 -2.32 -13.05 -6.76
C LEU A 56 -1.73 -12.26 -5.57
N GLN A 57 -1.04 -12.94 -4.66
CA GLN A 57 -0.46 -12.32 -3.47
C GLN A 57 0.65 -11.31 -3.81
N THR A 58 1.48 -11.59 -4.83
CA THR A 58 2.51 -10.63 -5.26
C THR A 58 1.91 -9.43 -5.96
N LEU A 59 0.80 -9.59 -6.70
CA LEU A 59 0.07 -8.45 -7.30
C LEU A 59 -0.59 -7.55 -6.27
N GLU A 60 -1.22 -8.12 -5.23
CA GLU A 60 -1.76 -7.35 -4.11
C GLU A 60 -0.67 -6.52 -3.45
N LEU A 61 0.49 -7.14 -3.17
CA LEU A 61 1.63 -6.44 -2.59
C LEU A 61 2.19 -5.38 -3.54
N LEU A 62 2.25 -5.66 -4.84
CA LEU A 62 2.74 -4.74 -5.85
C LEU A 62 1.88 -3.48 -5.94
N ALA A 63 0.55 -3.58 -5.80
CA ALA A 63 -0.34 -2.43 -5.75
C ALA A 63 0.01 -1.48 -4.59
N VAL A 64 0.23 -2.05 -3.40
CA VAL A 64 0.59 -1.29 -2.20
C VAL A 64 1.98 -0.67 -2.32
N VAL A 65 2.98 -1.42 -2.82
CA VAL A 65 4.33 -0.89 -3.06
C VAL A 65 4.29 0.25 -4.07
N TRP A 66 3.52 0.09 -5.15
CA TRP A 66 3.35 1.15 -6.14
C TRP A 66 2.77 2.42 -5.50
N ALA A 67 1.70 2.29 -4.71
CA ALA A 67 1.10 3.43 -4.01
C ALA A 67 2.10 4.14 -3.10
N MET A 68 2.87 3.40 -2.30
CA MET A 68 3.88 3.97 -1.40
C MET A 68 5.04 4.66 -2.14
N LEU A 69 5.37 4.23 -3.35
CA LEU A 69 6.47 4.81 -4.12
C LEU A 69 6.07 6.03 -4.96
N HIS A 70 4.80 6.15 -5.33
CA HIS A 70 4.33 7.16 -6.29
C HIS A 70 3.44 8.24 -5.68
N VAL A 71 2.81 7.99 -4.53
CA VAL A 71 2.06 9.00 -3.79
C VAL A 71 3.00 9.61 -2.74
N THR A 72 3.31 10.89 -2.90
CA THR A 72 4.29 11.60 -2.07
C THR A 72 3.69 12.30 -0.86
N GLU A 73 2.37 12.51 -0.89
CA GLU A 73 1.57 13.07 0.19
C GLU A 73 1.44 12.06 1.34
N PRO A 74 1.05 12.50 2.55
CA PRO A 74 0.63 11.58 3.60
C PRO A 74 -0.42 10.60 3.05
N LEU A 75 -0.25 9.31 3.33
CA LEU A 75 -0.93 8.24 2.60
C LEU A 75 -1.63 7.28 3.56
N ASN A 76 -2.93 7.09 3.34
CA ASN A 76 -3.71 5.97 3.86
C ASN A 76 -3.89 4.94 2.74
N ILE A 77 -3.63 3.66 3.03
CA ILE A 77 -3.85 2.57 2.07
C ILE A 77 -4.97 1.68 2.59
N VAL A 78 -5.97 1.44 1.74
CA VAL A 78 -7.06 0.50 1.98
C VAL A 78 -6.87 -0.70 1.05
N THR A 79 -6.65 -1.86 1.63
CA THR A 79 -6.50 -3.15 0.93
C THR A 79 -7.42 -4.18 1.55
N ASP A 80 -7.99 -5.06 0.74
CA ASP A 80 -8.75 -6.23 1.18
C ASP A 80 -7.88 -7.49 1.37
N SER A 81 -6.58 -7.38 1.07
CA SER A 81 -5.61 -8.46 1.21
C SER A 81 -5.03 -8.54 2.62
N LEU A 82 -5.56 -9.46 3.44
CA LEU A 82 -4.99 -9.79 4.76
C LEU A 82 -3.51 -10.22 4.68
N TYR A 83 -3.12 -10.81 3.54
CA TYR A 83 -1.72 -11.14 3.28
C TYR A 83 -0.85 -9.87 3.31
N VAL A 84 -1.25 -8.83 2.58
CA VAL A 84 -0.51 -7.56 2.52
C VAL A 84 -0.51 -6.85 3.86
N VAL A 85 -1.65 -6.79 4.55
CA VAL A 85 -1.73 -6.22 5.91
C VAL A 85 -0.72 -6.89 6.83
N GLY A 86 -0.68 -8.23 6.85
CA GLY A 86 0.28 -8.96 7.69
C GLY A 86 1.74 -8.76 7.28
N VAL A 87 2.03 -8.59 5.98
CA VAL A 87 3.39 -8.24 5.51
C VAL A 87 3.80 -6.87 6.04
N CYS A 88 2.94 -5.85 5.91
CA CYS A 88 3.21 -4.50 6.39
C CYS A 88 3.45 -4.47 7.91
N GLU A 89 2.61 -5.15 8.69
CA GLU A 89 2.78 -5.25 10.15
C GLU A 89 4.10 -5.89 10.57
N ARG A 90 4.50 -6.98 9.89
CA ARG A 90 5.74 -7.69 10.23
C ARG A 90 6.99 -6.94 9.77
N ILE A 91 6.96 -6.29 8.61
CA ILE A 91 8.10 -5.50 8.11
C ILE A 91 8.37 -4.32 9.04
N GLU A 92 7.34 -3.68 9.59
CA GLU A 92 7.51 -2.60 10.57
C GLU A 92 8.27 -3.08 11.82
N ALA A 93 8.00 -4.31 12.28
CA ALA A 93 8.65 -4.92 13.44
C ALA A 93 9.94 -5.69 13.09
N ALA A 94 10.30 -5.81 11.80
CA ALA A 94 11.44 -6.60 11.36
C ALA A 94 12.74 -5.85 11.59
N TYR A 95 13.66 -6.46 12.34
CA TYR A 95 15.05 -6.03 12.40
C TYR A 95 15.84 -6.80 11.33
N ILE A 96 16.58 -6.06 10.49
CA ILE A 96 17.59 -6.67 9.62
C ILE A 96 18.69 -7.19 10.54
N LYS A 97 18.97 -8.49 10.48
CA LYS A 97 20.08 -9.12 11.19
C LYS A 97 21.41 -8.84 10.50
#